data_AF-A0A3Q3LDV7-F1
#
_entry.id   AF-A0A3Q3LDV7-F1
#
_cell.length_a   1.000
_cell.length_b   1.000
_cell.length_c   1.000
_cell.angle_alpha   90.00
_cell.angle_beta   90.00
_cell.angle_gamma   90.00
#
_symmetry.space_group_name_H-M   'P 1'
#
loop_
_entity.id
_entity.type
_entity.pdbx_description
1 polymer ?
#
loop_
_entity_poly.entity_id
_entity_poly.type
_entity_poly.pdbx_seq_one_letter_code
_entity_poly.pdbx_strand_id
1 'polypeptide(L)'
;MEQCFISTSLSLFPLAELRLVVLGRPGAGKRSAVCTILGLQDTEQGTDAPGPQECSKHRGEAAGRQVVVVSSPPWFGSGCNPEEQRKHISSFIALSSPGPHVFLLCVPVNQPADGEMKALAVLSKLFGPSAVRSHTLVLFTYIDELEEDENLEEYLTTWRKDLLELVGRCGDRYHTLEARGGEPGDGTTVEGLLEKVEQ
;
A
#
# COMPACT_ATOMS: atom_id res chain seq x y z
N MET A 1 26.96 1.21 51.89
CA MET A 1 26.09 2.15 51.16
C MET A 1 25.93 1.58 49.78
N GLU A 2 24.84 0.87 49.60
CA GLU A 2 24.52 0.02 48.46
C GLU A 2 24.28 0.84 47.19
N GLN A 3 24.86 0.36 46.09
CA GLN A 3 24.31 0.55 44.75
C GLN A 3 23.24 -0.53 44.55
N CYS A 4 22.13 -0.16 43.93
CA CYS A 4 21.49 -0.96 42.88
C CYS A 4 20.47 -0.08 42.14
N PHE A 5 20.85 0.28 40.91
CA PHE A 5 20.01 0.88 39.89
C PHE A 5 19.08 -0.21 39.35
N ILE A 6 17.76 -0.03 39.43
CA ILE A 6 16.82 -0.77 38.57
C ILE A 6 15.86 0.21 37.92
N SER A 7 16.12 0.42 36.63
CA SER A 7 15.24 1.07 35.65
C SER A 7 13.86 0.42 35.67
N THR A 8 12.82 1.20 35.95
CA THR A 8 11.44 0.68 36.06
C THR A 8 10.65 0.96 34.79
N SER A 9 10.38 -0.14 34.08
CA SER A 9 9.31 -0.42 33.11
C SER A 9 8.94 0.66 32.08
N LEU A 10 9.40 0.47 30.85
CA LEU A 10 8.62 0.83 29.67
C LEU A 10 7.39 -0.09 29.64
N SER A 11 6.21 0.50 29.62
CA SER A 11 4.93 -0.17 29.51
C SER A 11 4.87 -1.08 28.27
N LEU A 12 4.81 -2.39 28.48
CA LEU A 12 4.42 -3.39 27.48
C LEU A 12 2.93 -3.22 27.14
N PHE A 13 2.60 -2.25 26.29
CA PHE A 13 1.47 -2.43 25.39
C PHE A 13 1.99 -3.32 24.25
N PRO A 14 1.33 -4.44 23.90
CA PRO A 14 1.67 -5.12 22.66
C PRO A 14 1.54 -4.10 21.54
N LEU A 15 2.63 -3.81 20.82
CA LEU A 15 2.62 -2.94 19.65
C LEU A 15 1.47 -3.39 18.76
N ALA A 16 0.45 -2.54 18.61
CA ALA A 16 -0.77 -2.90 17.91
C ALA A 16 -0.41 -3.31 16.48
N GLU A 17 -0.85 -4.50 16.08
CA GLU A 17 -0.62 -5.04 14.74
C GLU A 17 -1.31 -4.16 13.70
N LEU A 18 -0.54 -3.70 12.71
CA LEU A 18 -1.10 -3.04 11.53
C LEU A 18 -1.61 -4.07 10.53
N ARG A 19 -2.73 -3.73 9.87
CA ARG A 19 -3.39 -4.57 8.85
C ARG A 19 -3.57 -3.75 7.59
N LEU A 20 -2.79 -4.07 6.57
CA LEU A 20 -2.72 -3.40 5.29
C LEU A 20 -3.36 -4.29 4.23
N VAL A 21 -4.21 -3.74 3.37
CA VAL A 21 -4.73 -4.45 2.20
C VAL A 21 -4.13 -3.81 0.94
N VAL A 22 -3.33 -4.57 0.20
CA VAL A 22 -2.65 -4.08 -1.00
C VAL A 22 -3.50 -4.37 -2.23
N LEU A 23 -3.87 -3.30 -2.93
CA LEU A 23 -4.78 -3.26 -4.08
C LEU A 23 -4.04 -2.69 -5.29
N GLY A 24 -4.51 -3.03 -6.50
CA GLY A 24 -3.82 -2.66 -7.73
C GLY A 24 -4.20 -3.56 -8.90
N ARG A 25 -4.16 -3.00 -10.10
CA ARG A 25 -4.33 -3.73 -11.37
C ARG A 25 -3.15 -4.70 -11.62
N PRO A 26 -3.22 -5.59 -12.64
CA PRO A 26 -2.06 -6.37 -13.05
C PRO A 26 -0.88 -5.45 -13.39
N GLY A 27 0.33 -5.80 -12.98
CA GLY A 27 1.51 -4.97 -13.22
C GLY A 27 1.59 -3.68 -12.42
N ALA A 28 0.72 -3.44 -11.42
CA ALA A 28 0.77 -2.21 -10.62
C ALA A 28 1.94 -2.14 -9.61
N GLY A 29 2.81 -3.15 -9.54
CA GLY A 29 3.87 -3.24 -8.53
C GLY A 29 3.45 -3.78 -7.16
N LYS A 30 2.25 -4.37 -7.02
CA LYS A 30 1.75 -4.93 -5.74
C LYS A 30 2.73 -5.88 -5.06
N ARG A 31 3.35 -6.78 -5.81
CA ARG A 31 4.28 -7.77 -5.25
C ARG A 31 5.52 -7.09 -4.68
N SER A 32 6.13 -6.19 -5.45
CA SER A 32 7.27 -5.39 -5.02
C SER A 32 6.92 -4.61 -3.75
N ALA A 33 5.77 -3.93 -3.70
CA ALA A 33 5.30 -3.23 -2.50
C ALA A 33 5.20 -4.17 -1.28
N VAL A 34 4.61 -5.35 -1.42
CA VAL A 34 4.51 -6.34 -0.33
C VAL A 34 5.90 -6.81 0.12
N CYS A 35 6.81 -7.10 -0.80
CA CYS A 35 8.18 -7.50 -0.49
C CYS A 35 8.95 -6.40 0.23
N THR A 36 8.87 -5.17 -0.25
CA THR A 36 9.51 -4.00 0.36
C THR A 36 8.97 -3.75 1.77
N ILE A 37 7.65 -3.75 1.95
CA ILE A 37 7.01 -3.55 3.27
C ILE A 37 7.45 -4.64 4.26
N LEU A 38 7.50 -5.90 3.84
CA LEU A 38 7.83 -7.02 4.71
C LEU A 38 9.34 -7.34 4.78
N GLY A 39 10.19 -6.57 4.10
CA GLY A 39 11.63 -6.82 4.02
C GLY A 39 12.00 -8.16 3.37
N LEU A 40 11.11 -8.73 2.54
CA LEU A 40 11.33 -10.00 1.86
C LEU A 40 12.22 -9.77 0.62
N GLN A 41 13.10 -10.73 0.33
CA GLN A 41 13.80 -10.73 -0.96
C GLN A 41 12.77 -11.03 -2.05
N ASP A 42 12.69 -10.16 -3.05
CA ASP A 42 11.84 -10.36 -4.21
C ASP A 42 12.42 -11.54 -5.02
N THR A 43 12.01 -12.76 -4.65
CA THR A 43 12.59 -13.97 -5.23
C THR A 43 12.27 -13.97 -6.73
N GLU A 44 13.28 -14.30 -7.54
CA GLU A 44 13.46 -14.11 -8.99
C GLU A 44 12.43 -14.75 -9.93
N GLN A 45 11.15 -14.84 -9.54
CA GLN A 45 10.06 -14.93 -10.49
C GLN A 45 9.83 -13.52 -11.02
N GLY A 46 10.32 -13.20 -12.21
CA GLY A 46 10.30 -11.86 -12.80
C GLY A 46 8.94 -11.16 -12.77
N THR A 47 8.95 -9.88 -13.16
CA THR A 47 7.77 -8.99 -13.24
C THR A 47 6.56 -9.56 -13.99
N ASP A 48 6.74 -10.62 -14.78
CA ASP A 48 5.72 -11.37 -15.53
C ASP A 48 5.12 -12.59 -14.80
N ALA A 49 5.52 -12.87 -13.54
CA ALA A 49 4.90 -13.94 -12.79
C ALA A 49 3.41 -13.64 -12.59
N PRO A 50 2.49 -14.58 -12.92
CA PRO A 50 1.07 -14.33 -12.76
C PRO A 50 0.81 -13.94 -11.30
N GLY A 51 0.13 -12.80 -11.13
CA GLY A 51 -0.23 -12.29 -9.81
C GLY A 51 -1.00 -13.34 -9.00
N PRO A 52 -1.13 -13.15 -7.67
CA PRO A 52 -1.81 -14.12 -6.83
C PRO A 52 -3.20 -14.44 -7.41
N GLN A 53 -3.52 -15.74 -7.48
CA GLN A 53 -4.82 -16.22 -7.99
C GLN A 53 -5.92 -16.11 -6.92
N GLU A 54 -5.53 -16.05 -5.64
CA GLU A 54 -6.40 -15.89 -4.49
C GLU A 54 -5.85 -14.84 -3.53
N CYS A 55 -6.66 -14.34 -2.60
CA CYS A 55 -6.16 -13.39 -1.60
C CYS A 55 -5.23 -14.13 -0.63
N SER A 56 -4.05 -13.56 -0.38
CA SER A 56 -3.05 -14.13 0.53
C SER A 56 -2.81 -13.19 1.71
N LYS A 57 -2.62 -13.76 2.89
CA LYS A 57 -2.33 -13.03 4.13
C LYS A 57 -0.89 -13.31 4.54
N HIS A 58 -0.06 -12.28 4.56
CA HIS A 58 1.33 -12.35 4.98
C HIS A 58 1.49 -11.62 6.31
N ARG A 59 2.35 -12.13 7.20
CA ARG A 59 2.69 -11.48 8.47
C ARG A 59 4.20 -11.29 8.50
N GLY A 60 4.64 -10.13 8.97
CA GLY A 60 6.05 -9.86 9.21
C GLY A 60 6.23 -8.70 10.18
N GLU A 61 7.49 -8.27 10.31
CA GLU A 61 7.86 -7.10 11.11
C GLU A 61 8.48 -6.04 10.21
N ALA A 62 8.07 -4.80 10.39
CA ALA A 62 8.57 -3.66 9.64
C ALA A 62 8.67 -2.43 10.57
N ALA A 63 9.81 -1.74 10.55
CA ALA A 63 10.11 -0.63 11.48
C ALA A 63 9.81 -0.95 12.95
N GLY A 64 10.14 -2.18 13.40
CA GLY A 64 9.88 -2.65 14.76
C GLY A 64 8.41 -2.93 15.08
N ARG A 65 7.52 -2.98 14.08
CA ARG A 65 6.08 -3.19 14.25
C ARG A 65 5.59 -4.46 13.58
N GLN A 66 4.63 -5.12 14.20
CA GLN A 66 3.94 -6.25 13.60
C GLN A 66 3.01 -5.77 12.49
N VAL A 67 3.23 -6.25 11.27
CA VAL A 67 2.44 -5.89 10.08
C VAL A 67 1.85 -7.14 9.46
N VAL A 68 0.55 -7.08 9.18
CA VAL A 68 -0.18 -8.03 8.37
C VAL A 68 -0.50 -7.37 7.05
N VAL A 69 -0.07 -8.00 5.95
CA VAL A 69 -0.35 -7.54 4.59
C VAL A 69 -1.23 -8.55 3.89
N VAL A 70 -2.42 -8.12 3.50
CA VAL A 70 -3.33 -8.91 2.67
C VAL A 70 -3.15 -8.46 1.22
N SER A 71 -2.66 -9.35 0.37
CA SER A 71 -2.56 -9.10 -1.07
C SER A 71 -3.80 -9.69 -1.75
N SER A 72 -4.43 -8.91 -2.64
CA SER A 72 -5.54 -9.40 -3.45
C SER A 72 -5.11 -9.63 -4.90
N PRO A 73 -5.70 -10.62 -5.60
CA PRO A 73 -5.70 -10.65 -7.05
C PRO A 73 -6.27 -9.34 -7.62
N PRO A 74 -5.98 -9.00 -8.88
CA PRO A 74 -6.66 -7.92 -9.56
C PRO A 74 -8.17 -8.19 -9.63
N TRP A 75 -8.96 -7.35 -8.95
CA TRP A 75 -10.43 -7.45 -8.96
C TRP A 75 -11.10 -6.28 -9.70
N PHE A 76 -10.28 -5.35 -10.21
CA PHE A 76 -10.67 -4.23 -11.05
C PHE A 76 -9.72 -4.10 -12.24
N GLY A 77 -10.19 -3.47 -13.31
CA GLY A 77 -9.46 -3.33 -14.57
C GLY A 77 -10.20 -3.99 -15.73
N SER A 78 -9.54 -4.07 -16.90
CA SER A 78 -10.10 -4.74 -18.07
C SER A 78 -10.14 -6.25 -17.83
N GLY A 79 -11.28 -6.89 -18.12
CA GLY A 79 -11.43 -8.35 -18.03
C GLY A 79 -11.85 -8.92 -16.67
N CYS A 80 -12.07 -8.09 -15.64
CA CYS A 80 -12.56 -8.59 -14.35
C CYS A 80 -14.05 -8.96 -14.41
N ASN A 81 -14.35 -10.21 -14.03
CA ASN A 81 -15.70 -10.73 -13.86
C ASN A 81 -16.34 -10.18 -12.56
N PRO A 82 -17.62 -9.72 -12.57
CA PRO A 82 -18.31 -9.26 -11.37
C PRO A 82 -18.40 -10.28 -10.23
N GLU A 83 -18.51 -11.58 -10.52
CA GLU A 83 -18.57 -12.64 -9.51
C GLU A 83 -17.21 -12.84 -8.83
N GLU A 84 -16.13 -12.93 -9.62
CA GLU A 84 -14.75 -12.97 -9.11
C GLU A 84 -14.43 -11.71 -8.30
N GLN A 85 -14.84 -10.54 -8.79
CA GLN A 85 -14.70 -9.28 -8.06
C GLN A 85 -15.33 -9.38 -6.67
N ARG A 86 -16.58 -9.84 -6.56
CA ARG A 86 -17.26 -10.04 -5.27
C ARG A 86 -16.56 -11.07 -4.39
N LYS A 87 -16.07 -12.16 -4.97
CA LYS A 87 -15.32 -13.20 -4.26
C LYS A 87 -14.04 -12.63 -3.65
N HIS A 88 -13.24 -11.89 -4.43
CA HIS A 88 -12.00 -11.30 -3.96
C HIS A 88 -12.25 -10.21 -2.90
N ILE A 89 -13.28 -9.37 -3.09
CA ILE A 89 -13.68 -8.36 -2.10
C ILE A 89 -14.05 -9.02 -0.77
N SER A 90 -14.91 -10.03 -0.81
CA SER A 90 -15.31 -10.76 0.40
C SER A 90 -14.12 -11.42 1.08
N SER A 91 -13.19 -11.97 0.29
CA SER A 91 -11.99 -12.65 0.78
C SER A 91 -11.03 -11.68 1.50
N PHE A 92 -10.69 -10.52 0.91
CA PHE A 92 -9.80 -9.59 1.59
C PHE A 92 -10.45 -8.96 2.83
N ILE A 93 -11.78 -8.75 2.84
CA ILE A 93 -12.50 -8.28 4.03
C ILE A 93 -12.39 -9.30 5.15
N ALA A 94 -12.61 -10.58 4.85
CA ALA A 94 -12.48 -11.65 5.84
C ALA A 94 -11.05 -11.78 6.38
N LEU A 95 -10.04 -11.73 5.50
CA LEU A 95 -8.62 -11.87 5.88
C LEU A 95 -8.08 -10.66 6.67
N SER A 96 -8.72 -9.50 6.53
CA SER A 96 -8.36 -8.25 7.22
C SER A 96 -9.10 -8.02 8.54
N SER A 97 -9.94 -8.97 9.01
CA SER A 97 -10.68 -8.89 10.28
C SER A 97 -9.78 -8.52 11.48
N PRO A 98 -10.22 -7.64 12.41
CA PRO A 98 -11.54 -7.01 12.51
C PRO A 98 -11.84 -5.94 11.45
N GLY A 99 -10.85 -5.57 10.64
CA GLY A 99 -10.96 -4.63 9.52
C GLY A 99 -9.58 -4.10 9.14
N PRO A 100 -9.38 -3.66 7.89
CA PRO A 100 -8.11 -3.08 7.48
C PRO A 100 -7.89 -1.73 8.19
N HIS A 101 -6.64 -1.43 8.54
CA HIS A 101 -6.27 -0.08 8.97
C HIS A 101 -6.18 0.84 7.76
N VAL A 102 -5.56 0.36 6.67
CA VAL A 102 -5.39 1.08 5.42
C VAL A 102 -5.49 0.14 4.22
N PHE A 103 -6.16 0.62 3.17
CA PHE A 103 -6.04 0.13 1.80
C PHE A 103 -4.88 0.84 1.12
N LEU A 104 -3.84 0.09 0.74
CA LEU A 104 -2.74 0.58 -0.07
C LEU A 104 -3.07 0.36 -1.54
N LEU A 105 -3.39 1.43 -2.26
CA LEU A 105 -3.71 1.36 -3.69
C LEU A 105 -2.44 1.62 -4.50
N CYS A 106 -1.86 0.58 -5.11
CA CYS A 106 -0.69 0.70 -5.98
C CYS A 106 -1.06 1.35 -7.31
N VAL A 107 -0.35 2.42 -7.68
CA VAL A 107 -0.62 3.24 -8.87
C VAL A 107 0.67 3.51 -9.63
N PRO A 108 0.86 2.93 -10.82
CA PRO A 108 1.99 3.26 -11.68
C PRO A 108 1.93 4.72 -12.13
N VAL A 109 3.00 5.48 -11.89
CA VAL A 109 3.05 6.90 -12.30
C VAL A 109 3.14 7.07 -13.81
N ASN A 110 3.47 6.03 -14.56
CA ASN A 110 3.61 6.04 -16.01
C ASN A 110 2.31 5.67 -16.78
N GLN A 111 1.22 5.34 -16.09
CA GLN A 111 -0.02 4.85 -16.73
C GLN A 111 -1.29 5.57 -16.23
N PRO A 112 -2.37 5.66 -17.04
CA PRO A 112 -3.63 6.29 -16.63
C PRO A 112 -4.29 5.61 -15.43
N ALA A 113 -4.96 6.40 -14.58
CA ALA A 113 -5.61 5.94 -13.34
C ALA A 113 -7.10 5.54 -13.46
N ASP A 114 -7.60 5.28 -14.68
CA ASP A 114 -9.02 4.93 -14.90
C ASP A 114 -9.46 3.68 -14.12
N GLY A 115 -8.57 2.69 -13.99
CA GLY A 115 -8.84 1.46 -13.25
C GLY A 115 -8.94 1.71 -11.75
N GLU A 116 -8.01 2.52 -11.24
CA GLU A 116 -7.86 2.92 -9.85
C GLU A 116 -9.06 3.79 -9.42
N MET A 117 -9.50 4.71 -10.27
CA MET A 117 -10.72 5.51 -10.06
C MET A 117 -11.98 4.63 -9.93
N LYS A 118 -12.10 3.60 -10.78
CA LYS A 118 -13.20 2.63 -10.68
C LYS A 118 -13.10 1.81 -9.40
N ALA A 119 -11.89 1.42 -8.98
CA ALA A 119 -11.67 0.73 -7.71
C ALA A 119 -12.13 1.58 -6.52
N LEU A 120 -11.74 2.86 -6.46
CA LEU A 120 -12.19 3.79 -5.42
C LEU A 120 -13.71 3.96 -5.41
N ALA A 121 -14.35 4.00 -6.58
CA ALA A 121 -15.81 4.08 -6.66
C ALA A 121 -16.50 2.83 -6.07
N VAL A 122 -15.94 1.64 -6.28
CA VAL A 122 -16.43 0.39 -5.68
C VAL A 122 -16.22 0.40 -4.16
N LEU A 123 -15.01 0.74 -3.71
CA LEU A 123 -14.71 0.84 -2.27
C LEU A 123 -15.61 1.88 -1.58
N SER A 124 -15.89 3.01 -2.23
CA SER A 124 -16.76 4.06 -1.69
C SER A 124 -18.20 3.59 -1.55
N LYS A 125 -18.67 2.72 -2.44
CA LYS A 125 -20.00 2.09 -2.32
C LYS A 125 -20.08 1.09 -1.16
N LEU A 126 -18.97 0.43 -0.84
CA LEU A 126 -18.91 -0.62 0.19
C LEU A 126 -18.66 -0.08 1.60
N PHE A 127 -17.69 0.82 1.74
CA PHE A 127 -17.24 1.35 3.04
C PHE A 127 -17.68 2.80 3.28
N GLY A 128 -18.18 3.48 2.25
CA GLY A 128 -18.51 4.89 2.31
C GLY A 128 -17.34 5.79 1.87
N PRO A 129 -17.63 6.97 1.29
CA PRO A 129 -16.60 7.87 0.77
C PRO A 129 -15.70 8.43 1.88
N SER A 130 -16.24 8.66 3.08
CA SER A 130 -15.43 9.11 4.22
C SER A 130 -14.41 8.05 4.65
N ALA A 131 -14.80 6.77 4.65
CA ALA A 131 -13.89 5.70 5.00
C ALA A 131 -12.80 5.55 3.94
N VAL A 132 -13.16 5.63 2.66
CA VAL A 132 -12.17 5.61 1.57
C VAL A 132 -11.17 6.77 1.70
N ARG A 133 -11.64 7.98 1.98
CA ARG A 133 -10.80 9.16 2.18
C ARG A 133 -9.86 9.01 3.39
N SER A 134 -10.33 8.40 4.48
CA SER A 134 -9.57 8.28 5.74
C SER A 134 -8.80 6.96 5.90
N HIS A 135 -9.00 5.97 5.03
CA HIS A 135 -8.36 4.66 5.13
C HIS A 135 -7.79 4.16 3.80
N THR A 136 -7.62 5.01 2.80
CA THR A 136 -6.91 4.67 1.57
C THR A 136 -5.69 5.55 1.42
N LEU A 137 -4.55 4.94 1.14
CA LEU A 137 -3.30 5.62 0.84
C LEU A 137 -2.85 5.20 -0.56
N VAL A 138 -2.60 6.19 -1.41
CA VAL A 138 -2.09 5.96 -2.78
C VAL A 138 -0.61 5.62 -2.71
N LEU A 139 -0.22 4.47 -3.23
CA LEU A 139 1.15 4.02 -3.27
C LEU A 139 1.66 4.14 -4.71
N PHE A 140 2.40 5.20 -5.00
CA PHE A 140 2.97 5.40 -6.32
C PHE A 140 4.10 4.41 -6.58
N THR A 141 4.06 3.80 -7.76
CA THR A 141 5.03 2.81 -8.24
C THR A 141 5.62 3.27 -9.57
N TYR A 142 6.79 2.71 -9.95
CA TYR A 142 7.52 3.07 -11.17
C TYR A 142 7.96 4.55 -11.22
N ILE A 143 8.26 5.13 -10.06
CA ILE A 143 8.73 6.52 -9.92
C ILE A 143 10.10 6.74 -10.57
N ASP A 144 10.89 5.67 -10.68
CA ASP A 144 12.17 5.60 -11.36
C ASP A 144 12.05 5.76 -12.89
N GLU A 145 10.85 5.67 -13.44
CA GLU A 145 10.58 5.97 -14.85
C GLU A 145 10.31 7.47 -15.11
N LEU A 146 10.28 8.31 -14.06
CA LEU A 146 10.24 9.76 -14.21
C LEU A 146 11.63 10.29 -14.62
N GLU A 147 11.68 11.41 -15.33
CA GLU A 147 12.96 12.03 -15.69
C GLU A 147 13.72 12.48 -14.42
N GLU A 148 15.06 12.36 -14.42
CA GLU A 148 15.91 12.55 -13.23
C GLU A 148 15.73 13.91 -12.52
N ASP A 149 15.26 14.93 -13.23
CA ASP A 149 15.07 16.29 -12.71
C ASP A 149 13.60 16.60 -12.30
N GLU A 150 12.64 15.69 -12.49
CA GLU A 150 11.23 15.94 -12.17
C GLU A 150 10.87 15.44 -10.75
N ASN A 151 10.50 16.37 -9.87
CA ASN A 151 9.89 16.02 -8.59
C ASN A 151 8.48 15.45 -8.82
N LEU A 152 8.11 14.38 -8.10
CA LEU A 152 6.79 13.75 -8.22
C LEU A 152 5.63 14.74 -8.04
N GLU A 153 5.70 15.68 -7.10
CA GLU A 153 4.64 16.67 -6.88
C GLU A 153 4.47 17.61 -8.09
N GLU A 154 5.58 18.05 -8.68
CA GLU A 154 5.58 18.87 -9.89
C GLU A 154 5.04 18.09 -11.09
N TYR A 155 5.45 16.82 -11.23
CA TYR A 155 4.93 15.92 -12.25
C TYR A 155 3.41 15.72 -12.14
N LEU A 156 2.91 15.47 -10.93
CA LEU A 156 1.48 15.27 -10.66
C LEU A 156 0.65 16.53 -10.99
N THR A 157 1.13 17.69 -10.57
CA THR A 157 0.41 18.96 -10.75
C THR A 157 0.45 19.47 -12.19
N THR A 158 1.56 19.24 -12.90
CA THR A 158 1.76 19.71 -14.27
C THR A 158 1.15 18.77 -15.30
N TRP A 159 1.45 17.47 -15.20
CA TRP A 159 1.17 16.50 -16.25
C TRP A 159 0.05 15.51 -15.92
N ARG A 160 -0.13 15.17 -14.64
CA ARG A 160 -1.00 14.05 -14.21
C ARG A 160 -2.17 14.45 -13.32
N LYS A 161 -3.06 15.28 -13.89
CA LYS A 161 -4.31 15.70 -13.23
C LYS A 161 -5.21 14.53 -12.82
N ASP A 162 -5.17 13.41 -13.54
CA ASP A 162 -5.90 12.19 -13.20
C ASP A 162 -5.39 11.57 -11.89
N LEU A 163 -4.07 11.55 -11.68
CA LEU A 163 -3.44 11.10 -10.43
C LEU A 163 -3.69 12.08 -9.29
N LEU A 164 -3.66 13.39 -9.57
CA LEU A 164 -3.98 14.42 -8.57
C LEU A 164 -5.43 14.27 -8.07
N GLU A 165 -6.38 14.04 -8.97
CA GLU A 165 -7.77 13.77 -8.58
C GLU A 165 -7.87 12.48 -7.74
N LEU A 166 -7.11 11.43 -8.10
CA LEU A 166 -7.10 10.16 -7.37
C LEU A 166 -6.64 10.37 -5.92
N VAL A 167 -5.54 11.11 -5.75
CA VAL A 167 -4.98 11.47 -4.44
C VAL A 167 -5.97 12.31 -3.63
N GLY A 168 -6.64 13.28 -4.25
CA GLY A 168 -7.67 14.09 -3.58
C GLY A 168 -8.84 13.26 -3.06
N ARG A 169 -9.27 12.21 -3.77
CA ARG A 169 -10.30 11.26 -3.31
C ARG A 169 -9.84 10.42 -2.11
N CYS A 170 -8.53 10.23 -1.97
CA CYS A 170 -7.88 9.54 -0.85
C CYS A 170 -7.44 10.49 0.27
N GLY A 171 -7.94 11.74 0.28
CA GLY A 171 -7.65 12.70 1.35
C GLY A 171 -6.23 13.24 1.32
N ASP A 172 -5.66 13.37 0.12
CA ASP A 172 -4.30 13.87 -0.11
C ASP A 172 -3.21 12.97 0.47
N ARG A 173 -3.53 11.68 0.65
CA ARG A 173 -2.63 10.66 1.20
C ARG A 173 -1.98 9.85 0.10
N TYR A 174 -0.68 10.05 -0.08
CA TYR A 174 0.14 9.19 -0.92
C TYR A 174 1.52 8.92 -0.30
N HIS A 175 2.18 7.89 -0.82
CA HIS A 175 3.55 7.52 -0.49
C HIS A 175 4.22 6.88 -1.71
N THR A 176 5.54 6.89 -1.73
CA THR A 176 6.38 6.29 -2.77
C THR A 176 7.24 5.21 -2.12
N LEU A 177 7.46 4.09 -2.80
CA LEU A 177 8.43 3.08 -2.33
C LEU A 177 9.55 2.96 -3.35
N GLU A 178 10.78 3.17 -2.89
CA GLU A 178 11.96 2.82 -3.66
C GLU A 178 12.23 1.32 -3.55
N ALA A 179 12.55 0.69 -4.68
CA ALA A 179 13.06 -0.68 -4.67
C ALA A 179 14.48 -0.67 -4.08
N ARG A 180 14.77 -1.64 -3.22
CA ARG A 180 16.04 -1.74 -2.49
C ARG A 180 17.21 -1.89 -3.48
N GLY A 181 17.93 -0.80 -3.75
CA GLY A 181 19.02 -0.75 -4.73
C GLY A 181 19.48 0.65 -5.16
N GLY A 182 18.69 1.69 -4.91
CA GLY A 182 19.12 3.09 -5.03
C GLY A 182 19.97 3.55 -3.84
N GLU A 183 20.83 4.53 -4.06
CA GLU A 183 21.55 5.21 -2.97
C GLU A 183 20.54 5.73 -1.93
N PRO A 184 20.84 5.66 -0.62
CA PRO A 184 19.93 6.15 0.42
C PRO A 184 19.78 7.68 0.31
N GLY A 185 18.82 8.11 -0.50
CA GLY A 185 18.31 9.47 -0.50
C GLY A 185 17.46 9.73 0.74
N ASP A 186 17.45 10.97 1.17
CA ASP A 186 16.70 11.46 2.31
C ASP A 186 15.18 11.38 2.03
N GLY A 187 14.50 10.31 2.47
CA GLY A 187 13.09 10.45 2.86
C GLY A 187 12.00 9.46 2.40
N THR A 188 12.28 8.25 1.89
CA THR A 188 11.19 7.28 1.57
C THR A 188 11.44 5.89 2.14
N THR A 189 11.19 5.75 3.44
CA THR A 189 11.33 4.49 4.18
C THR A 189 9.97 3.84 4.43
N VAL A 190 9.97 2.51 4.60
CA VAL A 190 8.80 1.77 5.09
C VAL A 190 8.29 2.35 6.42
N GLU A 191 9.19 2.90 7.25
CA GLU A 191 8.83 3.62 8.47
C GLU A 191 7.89 4.81 8.19
N GLY A 192 8.24 5.70 7.25
CA GLY A 192 7.37 6.82 6.86
C GLY A 192 6.02 6.38 6.26
N LEU A 193 5.98 5.23 5.57
CA LEU A 193 4.71 4.62 5.14
C LEU A 193 3.86 4.24 6.36
N LEU A 194 4.45 3.58 7.36
CA LEU A 194 3.72 3.10 8.53
C LEU A 194 3.27 4.26 9.43
N GLU A 195 4.03 5.35 9.51
CA GLU A 195 3.59 6.58 10.19
C GLU A 195 2.35 7.18 9.52
N LYS A 196 2.33 7.25 8.18
CA LYS A 196 1.16 7.74 7.42
C LYS A 196 -0.07 6.84 7.57
N VAL A 197 0.12 5.55 7.89
CA VAL A 197 -0.99 4.60 8.14
C VAL A 197 -1.67 4.87 9.49
N GLU A 198 -0.95 5.45 10.46
CA GLU A 198 -1.45 5.73 11.81
C GLU A 198 -2.09 7.10 11.99
N GLN A 199 -1.87 8.01 11.03
CA GLN A 199 -2.54 9.31 10.93
C GLN A 199 -3.96 9.15 10.35
#